data_AF-G0UZ57-F1
#
_entry.id   AF-G0UZ57-F1
#
_cell.length_a   1.000
_cell.length_b   1.000
_cell.length_c   1.000
_cell.angle_alpha   90.00
_cell.angle_beta   90.00
_cell.angle_gamma   90.00
#
_symmetry.space_group_name_H-M   'P 1'
#
loop_
_entity.id
_entity.type
_entity.pdbx_description
1 polymer ?
#
loop_
_entity_poly.entity_id
_entity_poly.type
_entity_poly.pdbx_seq_one_letter_code
_entity_poly.pdbx_strand_id
1 'polypeptide(L)'
;MWRSFRGSVAGGFCCANLILQLRSVIPGQVPTDGFSRDGGGATQPGMPGWELRRGHHLHSSVGLHTPYLTACGRMFNPQVYHEVLQACCDQSWLQAIQREMQSDTEWITMLRQEGGVAKAINTLTESTGHDDEFMMKLQETLKTDRKMSLTLCAIQESYQRIREKRDMHETQVAADGGHDPYAAMRQKQQGEFGNRLPSF
;
A
#
# COMPACT_ATOMS: atom_id res chain seq x y z
N MET A 1 40.94 -10.23 2.16
CA MET A 1 41.63 -9.36 1.19
C MET A 1 40.67 -8.22 0.86
N TRP A 2 40.93 -7.04 1.40
CA TRP A 2 40.09 -5.84 1.30
C TRP A 2 40.39 -5.11 -0.02
N ARG A 3 39.37 -4.59 -0.70
CA ARG A 3 39.52 -3.40 -1.54
C ARG A 3 38.34 -2.45 -1.36
N SER A 4 38.70 -1.30 -0.81
CA SER A 4 37.93 -0.07 -0.73
C SER A 4 37.83 0.56 -2.11
N PHE A 5 36.62 0.98 -2.52
CA PHE A 5 36.42 1.97 -3.57
C PHE A 5 35.55 3.08 -2.98
N ARG A 6 36.18 4.22 -2.69
CA ARG A 6 35.51 5.51 -2.56
C ARG A 6 35.32 6.04 -3.98
N GLY A 7 34.06 6.21 -4.38
CA GLY A 7 33.65 6.99 -5.53
C GLY A 7 32.43 7.80 -5.12
N SER A 8 32.65 9.07 -4.78
CA SER A 8 31.59 10.04 -4.52
C SER A 8 31.04 10.47 -5.88
N VAL A 9 29.80 10.10 -6.18
CA VAL A 9 29.02 10.75 -7.23
C VAL A 9 27.65 11.04 -6.63
N ALA A 10 27.38 12.34 -6.45
CA ALA A 10 26.07 12.86 -6.17
C ALA A 10 25.09 12.35 -7.24
N GLY A 11 24.02 11.70 -6.80
CA GLY A 11 23.01 11.13 -7.67
C GLY A 11 21.75 10.86 -6.86
N GLY A 12 21.14 11.93 -6.36
CA GLY A 12 19.74 11.87 -5.95
C GLY A 12 18.94 11.41 -7.16
N PHE A 13 18.33 10.23 -7.06
CA PHE A 13 17.30 9.83 -8.01
C PHE A 13 16.08 10.68 -7.72
N CYS A 14 16.06 11.83 -8.40
CA CYS A 14 14.92 12.70 -8.54
C CYS A 14 13.71 11.87 -8.98
N CYS A 15 12.63 12.01 -8.23
CA CYS A 15 11.29 11.90 -8.76
C CYS A 15 11.25 12.65 -10.10
N ALA A 16 10.86 11.97 -11.18
CA ALA A 16 10.77 12.59 -12.49
C ALA A 16 9.79 13.78 -12.40
N ASN A 17 10.33 14.97 -12.65
CA ASN A 17 9.59 16.19 -12.90
C ASN A 17 8.75 16.01 -14.18
N LEU A 18 7.44 15.80 -14.03
CA LEU A 18 6.46 16.14 -15.06
C LEU A 18 5.88 17.51 -14.70
N ILE A 19 6.55 18.56 -15.17
CA ILE A 19 6.07 19.94 -15.06
C ILE A 19 5.44 20.37 -16.40
N LEU A 20 4.19 20.83 -16.30
CA LEU A 20 3.45 21.76 -17.15
C LEU A 20 2.76 21.26 -18.44
N GLN A 21 1.50 20.88 -18.28
CA GLN A 21 0.40 21.53 -19.03
C GLN A 21 -0.62 22.08 -18.02
N LEU A 22 -0.67 23.41 -17.94
CA LEU A 22 -1.62 24.20 -17.16
C LEU A 22 -3.07 23.81 -17.52
N ARG A 23 -3.86 23.32 -16.56
CA ARG A 23 -5.31 23.53 -16.53
C ARG A 23 -5.78 23.77 -15.09
N SER A 24 -6.04 25.06 -14.82
CA SER A 24 -6.88 25.66 -13.78
C SER A 24 -7.19 24.84 -12.52
N VAL A 25 -6.57 25.27 -11.42
CA VAL A 25 -7.05 25.04 -10.04
C VAL A 25 -8.46 25.62 -9.89
N ILE A 26 -9.42 24.83 -9.42
CA ILE A 26 -10.63 25.33 -8.74
C ILE A 26 -10.42 25.05 -7.25
N PRO A 27 -10.33 26.08 -6.38
CA PRO A 27 -10.12 25.87 -4.95
C PRO A 27 -11.43 25.60 -4.21
N GLY A 28 -11.42 24.56 -3.39
CA GLY A 28 -12.24 24.39 -2.17
C GLY A 28 -13.72 24.10 -2.34
N GLN A 29 -14.15 22.90 -1.91
CA GLN A 29 -15.24 22.77 -0.94
C GLN A 29 -14.97 21.58 -0.01
N VAL A 30 -14.59 21.92 1.23
CA VAL A 30 -14.73 21.09 2.41
C VAL A 30 -16.17 21.27 2.87
N PRO A 31 -17.02 20.22 2.94
CA PRO A 31 -18.25 20.33 3.72
C PRO A 31 -17.89 20.21 5.20
N THR A 32 -17.47 21.32 5.79
CA THR A 32 -17.66 21.57 7.22
C THR A 32 -19.03 22.20 7.37
N ASP A 33 -20.06 21.38 7.54
CA ASP A 33 -21.33 21.86 8.10
C ASP A 33 -21.44 21.34 9.53
N GLY A 34 -21.07 22.23 10.45
CA GLY A 34 -21.54 22.19 11.83
C GLY A 34 -22.97 22.76 11.90
N PHE A 35 -23.81 22.11 12.71
CA PHE A 35 -24.97 22.66 13.42
C PHE A 35 -25.78 23.80 12.77
N SER A 36 -26.99 23.50 12.28
CA SER A 36 -28.26 23.87 12.97
C SER A 36 -29.50 23.64 12.10
N ARG A 37 -30.49 23.00 12.73
CA ARG A 37 -31.96 23.15 12.66
C ARG A 37 -32.70 23.17 11.31
N ASP A 38 -33.72 22.30 11.29
CA ASP A 38 -34.94 22.31 10.49
C ASP A 38 -34.86 21.79 9.04
N GLY A 39 -35.60 20.69 8.78
CA GLY A 39 -36.17 20.44 7.46
C GLY A 39 -35.87 19.09 6.79
N GLY A 40 -36.43 18.00 7.32
CA GLY A 40 -37.02 16.88 6.58
C GLY A 40 -36.31 16.30 5.34
N GLY A 41 -35.70 15.13 5.50
CA GLY A 41 -35.33 14.24 4.39
C GLY A 41 -34.75 12.92 4.92
N ALA A 42 -35.54 11.85 4.81
CA ALA A 42 -35.34 10.54 5.40
C ALA A 42 -33.89 10.00 5.35
N THR A 43 -33.31 9.77 6.53
CA THR A 43 -32.08 9.01 6.73
C THR A 43 -32.41 7.53 6.60
N GLN A 44 -31.92 6.85 5.56
CA GLN A 44 -31.78 5.40 5.62
C GLN A 44 -30.65 5.05 6.61
N PRO A 45 -30.87 4.16 7.58
CA PRO A 45 -29.82 3.73 8.49
C PRO A 45 -29.01 2.61 7.82
N GLY A 46 -27.68 2.78 7.69
CA GLY A 46 -26.78 1.63 7.52
C GLY A 46 -25.70 1.68 6.44
N MET A 47 -25.39 2.82 5.83
CA MET A 47 -24.27 2.90 4.88
C MET A 47 -23.12 3.75 5.48
N PRO A 48 -22.00 3.14 5.87
CA PRO A 48 -20.82 3.87 6.33
C PRO A 48 -20.26 4.76 5.19
N GLY A 49 -20.22 6.07 5.41
CA GLY A 49 -19.79 7.08 4.42
C GLY A 49 -18.31 7.01 3.96
N TRP A 50 -17.58 5.93 4.24
CA TRP A 50 -16.22 5.70 3.74
C TRP A 50 -16.20 5.05 2.34
N GLU A 51 -17.28 4.39 1.93
CA GLU A 51 -17.37 3.72 0.62
C GLU A 51 -17.53 4.73 -0.54
N LEU A 52 -18.23 5.84 -0.30
CA LEU A 52 -18.46 6.91 -1.29
C LEU A 52 -17.17 7.63 -1.73
N ARG A 53 -16.10 7.59 -0.94
CA ARG A 53 -14.84 8.26 -1.27
C ARG A 53 -13.99 7.49 -2.30
N ARG A 54 -14.36 6.25 -2.65
CA ARG A 54 -13.60 5.39 -3.58
C ARG A 54 -14.13 5.40 -5.03
N GLY A 55 -15.20 6.15 -5.31
CA GLY A 55 -16.02 5.92 -6.51
C GLY A 55 -15.79 6.80 -7.75
N HIS A 56 -15.02 7.89 -7.70
CA HIS A 56 -15.09 8.91 -8.76
C HIS A 56 -14.07 8.80 -9.92
N HIS A 57 -13.34 7.69 -10.06
CA HIS A 57 -12.30 7.55 -11.11
C HIS A 57 -12.45 6.33 -12.05
N LEU A 58 -13.45 5.45 -11.87
CA LEU A 58 -13.42 4.09 -12.44
C LEU A 58 -14.60 3.72 -13.37
N HIS A 59 -15.18 4.66 -14.11
CA HIS A 59 -16.29 4.33 -15.02
C HIS A 59 -15.86 3.61 -16.33
N SER A 60 -14.58 3.62 -16.71
CA SER A 60 -14.09 2.98 -17.95
C SER A 60 -13.49 1.57 -17.78
N SER A 61 -13.34 1.06 -16.56
CA SER A 61 -12.63 -0.19 -16.25
C SER A 61 -13.52 -1.22 -15.54
N VAL A 62 -14.78 -1.34 -16.00
CA VAL A 62 -15.77 -2.28 -15.47
C VAL A 62 -15.23 -3.72 -15.57
N GLY A 63 -14.97 -4.35 -14.42
CA GLY A 63 -14.47 -5.73 -14.33
C GLY A 63 -12.99 -5.86 -13.96
N LEU A 64 -12.13 -4.91 -14.35
CA LEU A 64 -10.68 -4.91 -14.06
C LEU A 64 -10.36 -4.75 -12.58
N HIS A 65 -11.29 -4.23 -11.79
CA HIS A 65 -11.15 -4.02 -10.35
C HIS A 65 -11.86 -5.06 -9.49
N THR A 66 -12.45 -6.09 -10.11
CA THR A 66 -13.14 -7.15 -9.38
C THR A 66 -12.14 -8.17 -8.84
N PRO A 67 -12.30 -8.65 -7.59
CA PRO A 67 -11.47 -9.73 -7.07
C PRO A 67 -11.64 -11.02 -7.88
N TYR A 68 -10.56 -11.77 -8.08
CA TYR A 68 -10.58 -13.04 -8.81
C TYR A 68 -9.67 -14.10 -8.17
N LEU A 69 -9.99 -15.37 -8.43
CA LEU A 69 -9.21 -16.50 -7.95
C LEU A 69 -7.92 -16.66 -8.78
N THR A 70 -6.80 -16.91 -8.10
CA THR A 70 -5.48 -17.07 -8.72
C THR A 70 -4.99 -18.52 -8.72
N ALA A 71 -3.86 -18.79 -9.40
CA ALA A 71 -3.22 -20.09 -9.45
C ALA A 71 -2.73 -20.60 -8.07
N CYS A 72 -2.50 -19.72 -7.10
CA CYS A 72 -2.16 -20.11 -5.73
C CYS A 72 -3.40 -20.46 -4.88
N GLY A 73 -4.61 -20.36 -5.44
CA GLY A 73 -5.87 -20.65 -4.74
C GLY A 73 -6.39 -19.52 -3.86
N ARG A 74 -5.67 -18.38 -3.78
CA ARG A 74 -6.08 -17.19 -3.02
C ARG A 74 -6.78 -16.17 -3.93
N MET A 75 -7.60 -15.32 -3.33
CA MET A 75 -8.28 -14.24 -4.04
C MET A 75 -7.33 -13.04 -4.18
N PHE A 76 -7.13 -12.59 -5.41
CA PHE A 76 -6.40 -11.36 -5.70
C PHE A 76 -7.39 -10.22 -5.92
N ASN A 77 -7.19 -9.09 -5.23
CA ASN A 77 -8.03 -7.91 -5.37
C ASN A 77 -7.25 -6.76 -6.03
N PRO A 78 -7.52 -6.42 -7.31
CA PRO A 78 -6.80 -5.36 -8.02
C PRO A 78 -6.85 -4.00 -7.30
N GLN A 79 -7.94 -3.68 -6.60
CA GLN A 79 -8.05 -2.43 -5.85
C GLN A 79 -7.04 -2.38 -4.70
N VAL A 80 -6.93 -3.46 -3.93
CA VAL A 80 -5.95 -3.58 -2.84
C VAL A 80 -4.53 -3.56 -3.39
N TYR A 81 -4.31 -4.10 -4.59
CA TYR A 81 -3.00 -4.05 -5.24
C TYR A 81 -2.56 -2.61 -5.52
N HIS A 82 -3.46 -1.75 -6.01
CA HIS A 82 -3.14 -0.34 -6.21
C HIS A 82 -2.84 0.38 -4.88
N GLU A 83 -3.56 0.06 -3.81
CA GLU A 83 -3.26 0.59 -2.46
C GLU A 83 -1.86 0.15 -1.99
N VAL A 84 -1.50 -1.12 -2.23
CA VAL A 84 -0.14 -1.63 -1.96
C VAL A 84 0.91 -0.85 -2.72
N LEU A 85 0.71 -0.63 -4.03
CA LEU A 85 1.66 0.12 -4.86
C LEU A 85 1.89 1.53 -4.32
N GLN A 86 0.82 2.21 -3.89
CA GLN A 86 0.92 3.53 -3.26
C GLN A 86 1.64 3.47 -1.90
N ALA A 87 1.35 2.45 -1.08
CA ALA A 87 1.98 2.27 0.23
C ALA A 87 3.49 1.98 0.11
N CYS A 88 3.91 1.24 -0.93
CA CYS A 88 5.32 0.94 -1.18
C CYS A 88 6.18 2.18 -1.52
N CYS A 89 5.58 3.33 -1.82
CA CYS A 89 6.30 4.60 -1.94
C CYS A 89 6.81 5.13 -0.59
N ASP A 90 6.27 4.64 0.53
CA ASP A 90 6.73 4.94 1.89
C ASP A 90 7.62 3.79 2.40
N GLN A 91 8.86 4.14 2.75
CA GLN A 91 9.85 3.19 3.26
C GLN A 91 9.37 2.44 4.51
N SER A 92 8.59 3.08 5.37
CA SER A 92 8.07 2.48 6.60
C SER A 92 7.06 1.37 6.30
N TRP A 93 6.16 1.61 5.32
CA TRP A 93 5.21 0.64 4.81
C TRP A 93 5.91 -0.51 4.11
N LEU A 94 6.89 -0.22 3.25
CA LEU A 94 7.66 -1.25 2.55
C LEU A 94 8.32 -2.22 3.54
N GLN A 95 8.99 -1.69 4.58
CA GLN A 95 9.61 -2.51 5.61
C GLN A 95 8.59 -3.27 6.46
N ALA A 96 7.43 -2.66 6.77
CA ALA A 96 6.38 -3.33 7.52
C ALA A 96 5.79 -4.51 6.75
N ILE A 97 5.49 -4.33 5.46
CA ILE A 97 5.01 -5.38 4.56
C ILE A 97 6.05 -6.50 4.47
N GLN A 98 7.33 -6.16 4.26
CA GLN A 98 8.40 -7.16 4.19
C GLN A 98 8.52 -7.99 5.47
N ARG A 99 8.32 -7.39 6.66
CA ARG A 99 8.32 -8.11 7.94
C ARG A 99 7.09 -8.99 8.09
N GLU A 100 5.90 -8.47 7.79
CA GLU A 100 4.64 -9.23 7.92
C GLU A 100 4.60 -10.40 6.93
N MET A 101 5.17 -10.27 5.74
CA MET A 101 5.30 -11.37 4.78
C MET A 101 6.11 -12.56 5.32
N GLN A 102 6.99 -12.34 6.30
CA GLN A 102 7.73 -13.46 6.94
C GLN A 102 6.83 -14.35 7.79
N SER A 103 5.58 -13.95 8.05
CA SER A 103 4.58 -14.83 8.67
C SER A 103 3.93 -15.78 7.66
N ASP A 104 4.04 -15.52 6.36
CA ASP A 104 3.46 -16.38 5.32
C ASP A 104 4.38 -17.57 5.03
N THR A 105 4.05 -18.70 5.64
CA THR A 105 4.85 -19.93 5.56
C THR A 105 4.86 -20.52 4.15
N GLU A 106 3.76 -20.43 3.41
CA GLU A 106 3.66 -20.95 2.05
C GLU A 106 4.56 -20.15 1.12
N TRP A 107 4.50 -18.82 1.21
CA TRP A 107 5.36 -17.94 0.44
C TRP A 107 6.85 -18.12 0.80
N ILE A 108 7.22 -18.20 2.08
CA ILE A 108 8.61 -18.48 2.48
C ILE A 108 9.11 -19.81 1.90
N THR A 109 8.27 -20.84 1.93
CA THR A 109 8.64 -22.17 1.44
C THR A 109 8.90 -22.13 -0.06
N MET A 110 7.99 -21.51 -0.81
CA MET A 110 8.17 -21.29 -2.24
C MET A 110 9.43 -20.46 -2.53
N LEU A 111 9.66 -19.36 -1.81
CA LEU A 111 10.81 -18.49 -2.03
C LEU A 111 12.14 -19.24 -1.86
N ARG A 112 12.21 -20.17 -0.90
CA ARG A 112 13.39 -21.02 -0.66
C ARG A 112 13.60 -22.07 -1.74
N GLN A 113 12.54 -22.61 -2.33
CA GLN A 113 12.60 -23.69 -3.32
C GLN A 113 12.79 -23.18 -4.75
N GLU A 114 12.08 -22.12 -5.12
CA GLU A 114 11.94 -21.66 -6.50
C GLU A 114 12.53 -20.26 -6.75
N GLY A 115 12.94 -19.57 -5.67
CA GLY A 115 13.45 -18.20 -5.73
C GLY A 115 12.38 -17.13 -5.90
N GLY A 116 12.81 -15.89 -6.14
CA GLY A 116 11.91 -14.75 -6.26
C GLY A 116 11.30 -14.56 -7.65
N VAL A 117 10.31 -13.65 -7.73
CA VAL A 117 9.60 -13.28 -8.98
C VAL A 117 9.94 -11.89 -9.49
N ALA A 118 10.88 -11.18 -8.85
CA ALA A 118 11.20 -9.78 -9.17
C ALA A 118 11.53 -9.55 -10.65
N LYS A 119 12.31 -10.46 -11.25
CA LYS A 119 12.64 -10.39 -12.68
C LYS A 119 11.40 -10.54 -13.58
N ALA A 120 10.52 -11.49 -13.25
CA ALA A 120 9.29 -11.73 -14.02
C ALA A 120 8.34 -10.54 -13.94
N ILE A 121 8.17 -9.95 -12.75
CA ILE A 121 7.37 -8.73 -12.54
C ILE A 121 7.98 -7.57 -13.33
N ASN A 122 9.30 -7.37 -13.27
CA ASN A 122 9.96 -6.30 -14.00
C ASN A 122 9.77 -6.44 -15.52
N THR A 123 9.96 -7.65 -16.06
CA THR A 123 9.70 -7.92 -17.49
C THR A 123 8.24 -7.66 -17.86
N LEU A 124 7.28 -8.01 -16.99
CA LEU A 124 5.87 -7.73 -17.21
C LEU A 124 5.62 -6.21 -17.30
N THR A 125 6.14 -5.45 -16.33
CA THR A 125 6.01 -3.99 -16.28
C THR A 125 6.69 -3.29 -17.46
N GLU A 126 7.86 -3.74 -17.88
CA GLU A 126 8.58 -3.19 -19.04
C GLU A 126 7.88 -3.51 -20.38
N SER A 127 7.11 -4.60 -20.43
CA SER A 127 6.41 -5.06 -21.64
C SER A 127 5.08 -4.34 -21.92
N THR A 128 4.69 -3.40 -21.07
CA THR A 128 3.37 -2.74 -21.07
C THR A 128 3.53 -1.23 -21.17
N GLY A 129 2.77 -0.60 -22.06
CA GLY A 129 2.82 0.86 -22.25
C GLY A 129 1.80 1.64 -21.41
N HIS A 130 0.74 0.96 -20.95
CA HIS A 130 -0.39 1.56 -20.24
C HIS A 130 -0.85 0.66 -19.07
N ASP A 131 -1.40 1.28 -18.03
CA ASP A 131 -1.82 0.60 -16.80
C ASP A 131 -2.89 -0.48 -17.04
N ASP A 132 -3.86 -0.24 -17.93
CA ASP A 132 -4.91 -1.21 -18.24
C ASP A 132 -4.35 -2.48 -18.92
N GLU A 133 -3.37 -2.30 -19.83
CA GLU A 133 -2.69 -3.41 -20.49
C GLU A 133 -1.89 -4.23 -19.47
N PHE A 134 -1.19 -3.54 -18.56
CA PHE A 134 -0.49 -4.18 -17.46
C PHE A 134 -1.44 -4.99 -16.59
N MET A 135 -2.57 -4.42 -16.18
CA MET A 135 -3.52 -5.11 -15.32
C MET A 135 -4.16 -6.34 -15.99
N MET A 136 -4.45 -6.28 -17.29
CA MET A 136 -4.91 -7.45 -18.04
C MET A 136 -3.85 -8.57 -18.11
N LYS A 137 -2.61 -8.24 -18.48
CA LYS A 137 -1.53 -9.24 -18.53
C LYS A 137 -1.18 -9.78 -17.15
N LEU A 138 -1.21 -8.94 -16.13
CA LEU A 138 -1.03 -9.33 -14.74
C LEU A 138 -2.10 -10.34 -14.35
N GLN A 139 -3.38 -10.06 -14.61
CA GLN A 139 -4.48 -10.97 -14.31
C GLN A 139 -4.32 -12.34 -14.96
N GLU A 140 -4.00 -12.39 -16.26
CA GLU A 140 -3.75 -13.67 -16.94
C GLU A 140 -2.53 -14.41 -16.38
N THR A 141 -1.49 -13.68 -16.00
CA THR A 141 -0.31 -14.30 -15.38
C THR A 141 -0.64 -14.84 -13.99
N LEU A 142 -1.42 -14.14 -13.16
CA LEU A 142 -1.78 -14.64 -11.82
C LEU A 142 -2.74 -15.83 -11.86
N LYS A 143 -3.50 -16.04 -12.96
CA LYS A 143 -4.31 -17.24 -13.15
C LYS A 143 -3.48 -18.49 -13.50
N THR A 144 -2.25 -18.31 -13.98
CA THR A 144 -1.45 -19.41 -14.56
C THR A 144 -0.13 -19.65 -13.80
N ASP A 145 0.58 -18.59 -13.43
CA ASP A 145 1.83 -18.64 -12.67
C ASP A 145 1.55 -18.68 -11.17
N ARG A 146 1.68 -19.88 -10.58
CA ARG A 146 1.53 -20.10 -9.13
C ARG A 146 2.53 -19.29 -8.29
N LYS A 147 3.75 -19.11 -8.78
CA LYS A 147 4.82 -18.44 -8.04
C LYS A 147 4.56 -16.93 -7.96
N MET A 148 4.17 -16.35 -9.09
CA MET A 148 3.83 -14.93 -9.17
C MET A 148 2.55 -14.63 -8.39
N SER A 149 1.53 -15.47 -8.54
CA SER A 149 0.29 -15.34 -7.76
C SER A 149 0.51 -15.45 -6.26
N LEU A 150 1.24 -16.47 -5.78
CA LEU A 150 1.52 -16.61 -4.36
C LEU A 150 2.28 -15.41 -3.80
N THR A 151 3.26 -14.88 -4.55
CA THR A 151 4.02 -13.70 -4.12
C THR A 151 3.13 -12.47 -3.98
N LEU A 152 2.32 -12.16 -5.00
CA LEU A 152 1.49 -10.96 -4.94
C LEU A 152 0.35 -11.10 -3.94
N CYS A 153 -0.25 -12.29 -3.78
CA CYS A 153 -1.24 -12.52 -2.74
C CYS A 153 -0.64 -12.35 -1.34
N ALA A 154 0.56 -12.90 -1.09
CA ALA A 154 1.25 -12.72 0.19
C ALA A 154 1.54 -11.25 0.51
N ILE A 155 1.92 -10.45 -0.50
CA ILE A 155 2.08 -8.99 -0.35
C ILE A 155 0.75 -8.34 0.03
N GLN A 156 -0.32 -8.62 -0.71
CA GLN A 156 -1.64 -8.01 -0.48
C GLN A 156 -2.20 -8.33 0.90
N GLU A 157 -2.17 -9.60 1.29
CA GLU A 157 -2.67 -10.04 2.59
C GLU A 157 -1.85 -9.46 3.74
N SER A 158 -0.53 -9.34 3.55
CA SER A 158 0.35 -8.70 4.54
C SER A 158 0.01 -7.22 4.71
N TYR A 159 -0.19 -6.51 3.61
CA TYR A 159 -0.64 -5.11 3.65
C TYR A 159 -1.99 -4.96 4.34
N GLN A 160 -2.97 -5.81 4.02
CA GLN A 160 -4.30 -5.79 4.64
C GLN A 160 -4.22 -6.03 6.15
N ARG A 161 -3.46 -7.04 6.61
CA ARG A 161 -3.27 -7.30 8.04
C ARG A 161 -2.66 -6.10 8.77
N ILE A 162 -1.66 -5.44 8.18
CA ILE A 162 -1.05 -4.25 8.78
C ILE A 162 -2.06 -3.10 8.84
N ARG A 163 -2.79 -2.88 7.73
CA ARG A 163 -3.82 -1.85 7.64
C ARG A 163 -4.93 -2.06 8.67
N GLU A 164 -5.45 -3.28 8.80
CA GLU A 164 -6.48 -3.63 9.78
C GLU A 164 -6.00 -3.43 11.21
N LYS A 165 -4.76 -3.85 11.53
CA LYS A 165 -4.15 -3.60 12.85
C LYS A 165 -4.07 -2.11 13.16
N ARG A 166 -3.68 -1.28 12.18
CA ARG A 166 -3.61 0.19 12.33
C ARG A 166 -5.00 0.78 12.49
N ASP A 167 -5.95 0.44 11.63
CA ASP A 167 -7.30 1.01 11.62
C ASP A 167 -8.03 0.64 12.93
N MET A 168 -7.84 -0.59 13.44
CA MET A 168 -8.32 -1.00 14.76
C MET A 168 -7.68 -0.20 15.91
N HIS A 169 -6.36 0.02 15.84
CA HIS A 169 -5.65 0.81 16.84
C HIS A 169 -6.12 2.28 16.86
N GLU A 170 -6.26 2.90 15.70
CA GLU A 170 -6.78 4.27 15.57
C GLU A 170 -8.21 4.39 16.12
N THR A 171 -9.05 3.40 15.84
CA THR A 171 -10.41 3.31 16.38
C THR A 171 -10.41 3.18 17.91
N GLN A 172 -9.53 2.34 18.46
CA GLN A 172 -9.40 2.16 19.90
C GLN A 172 -8.92 3.44 20.59
N VAL A 173 -7.89 4.10 20.05
CA VAL A 173 -7.38 5.36 20.59
C VAL A 173 -8.45 6.45 20.56
N ALA A 174 -9.25 6.52 19.49
CA ALA A 174 -10.36 7.46 19.41
C ALA A 174 -11.46 7.14 20.46
N ALA A 175 -11.75 5.86 20.70
CA ALA A 175 -12.71 5.41 21.71
C ALA A 175 -12.24 5.72 23.14
N ASP A 176 -10.93 5.60 23.41
CA ASP A 176 -10.31 5.86 24.71
C ASP A 176 -10.01 7.35 24.96
N GLY A 177 -10.62 8.26 24.19
CA GLY A 177 -10.47 9.70 24.36
C GLY A 177 -9.09 10.24 23.96
N GLY A 178 -8.39 9.56 23.05
CA GLY A 178 -7.06 9.94 22.58
C GLY A 178 -5.90 9.32 23.38
N HIS A 179 -6.19 8.40 24.31
CA HIS A 179 -5.14 7.70 25.04
C HIS A 179 -4.49 6.62 24.15
N ASP A 180 -3.30 6.90 23.62
CA ASP A 180 -2.50 5.91 22.89
C ASP A 180 -1.61 5.09 23.86
N PRO A 181 -1.89 3.78 24.06
CA PRO A 181 -1.10 2.93 24.95
C PRO A 181 0.36 2.74 24.50
N TYR A 182 0.67 2.99 23.23
CA TYR A 182 2.03 2.88 22.69
C TYR A 182 2.75 4.22 22.59
N ALA A 183 2.11 5.36 22.89
CA ALA A 183 2.73 6.68 22.81
C ALA A 183 3.97 6.81 23.71
N ALA A 184 3.87 6.33 24.96
CA ALA A 184 4.99 6.35 25.91
C ALA A 184 6.15 5.45 25.46
N MET A 185 5.86 4.31 24.83
CA MET A 185 6.88 3.40 24.30
C MET A 185 7.63 4.03 23.11
N ARG A 186 6.90 4.72 22.21
CA ARG A 186 7.50 5.44 21.07
C ARG A 186 8.41 6.58 21.53
N GLN A 187 8.00 7.35 22.53
CA GLN A 187 8.84 8.42 23.10
C GLN A 187 10.14 7.87 23.70
N LYS A 188 10.08 6.74 24.40
CA LYS A 188 11.28 6.11 24.99
C LYS A 188 12.28 5.64 23.93
N GLN A 189 11.81 5.05 22.83
CA GLN A 189 12.68 4.58 21.75
C GLN A 189 13.34 5.74 20.97
N GLN A 190 12.65 6.88 20.82
CA GLN A 190 13.23 8.07 20.18
C GLN A 190 14.31 8.75 21.06
N GLY A 191 14.18 8.70 22.39
CA GLY A 191 15.17 9.27 23.32
C GLY A 191 16.47 8.47 23.45
N GLU A 192 16.46 7.16 23.17
CA GLU A 192 17.65 6.30 23.30
C GLU A 192 18.57 6.32 22.07
N PHE A 193 18.07 6.73 20.89
CA PHE A 193 18.86 6.76 19.65
C PHE A 193 19.82 7.96 19.52
N GLY A 194 19.77 8.92 20.46
CA GLY A 194 20.61 10.14 20.45
C GLY A 194 21.68 10.24 21.54
N ASN A 195 21.65 9.39 22.58
CA ASN A 195 22.47 9.56 23.79
C ASN A 195 23.70 8.64 23.89
N ARG A 196 24.06 7.92 22.82
CA ARG A 196 25.25 7.06 22.78
C ARG A 196 26.03 7.20 21.47
N LEU A 197 26.52 8.40 21.19
CA LEU A 197 27.68 8.54 20.31
C LEU A 197 28.94 8.23 21.15
N PRO A 198 29.79 7.25 20.78
CA PRO A 198 31.11 7.10 21.38
C PRO A 198 31.92 8.34 21.01
N SER A 199 32.43 9.07 22.01
CA SER A 199 33.51 10.02 21.80
C SER A 199 34.75 9.23 21.40
N PHE A 200 35.20 9.38 20.15
CA PHE A 200 36.56 9.03 19.73
C PHE A 200 37.46 10.25 19.91
#